data_AF-A0AA39J9G6-F1
#
_entry.id   AF-A0AA39J9G6-F1
#
_cell.length_a   1.000
_cell.length_b   1.000
_cell.length_c   1.000
_cell.angle_alpha   90.00
_cell.angle_beta   90.00
_cell.angle_gamma   90.00
#
_symmetry.space_group_name_H-M   'P 1'
#
loop_
_entity.id
_entity.type
_entity.pdbx_description
1 polymer ?
#
loop_
_entity_poly.entity_id
_entity_poly.type
_entity_poly.pdbx_seq_one_letter_code
_entity_poly.pdbx_strand_id
1 'polypeptide(L)'
;MSSTTSGVTILPDTHSHFNGKNYASWKLQLTELLKGKGLWGYIEGTIPCPAASATSASGPTTTPLPPDPTPIYSSSPSHDEWTFRDQLAHSHIVLNVLDPIGLGVRTDGTAKECWDSIIAEHAKKTDMALSEAETSLNAVKFDGNGDIDAHVAELRTKRRAINDLRATPLTDQEFRGIIIRSILPMANWMPILPSLYQLSSSTDIISHLQTHAATLRAAGKGPTQSQALAAGSSTIGCSNPGCKARDKSKHTAQNCYWPGGGKEGQFPPNFG
;
A
#
# COMPACT_ATOMS: atom_id res chain seq x y z
N MET A 1 24.67 44.96 3.10
CA MET A 1 24.78 43.52 2.78
C MET A 1 23.51 42.87 3.28
N SER A 2 22.65 42.39 2.38
CA SER A 2 21.38 41.79 2.77
C SER A 2 21.64 40.47 3.47
N SER A 3 21.46 40.46 4.79
CA SER A 3 21.42 39.24 5.59
C SER A 3 20.15 38.47 5.22
N THR A 4 20.25 37.60 4.23
CA THR A 4 19.17 36.65 3.90
C THR A 4 18.99 35.75 5.12
N THR A 5 18.00 36.06 5.95
CA THR A 5 17.68 35.24 7.11
C THR A 5 17.24 33.88 6.58
N SER A 6 18.03 32.83 6.81
CA SER A 6 17.72 31.45 6.43
C SER A 6 16.54 30.93 7.26
N GLY A 7 15.34 31.39 6.95
CA GLY A 7 14.10 30.99 7.61
C GLY A 7 13.71 29.55 7.26
N VAL A 8 12.84 28.99 8.10
CA VAL A 8 12.19 27.70 7.83
C VAL A 8 11.28 27.82 6.63
N THR A 9 11.40 26.89 5.68
CA THR A 9 10.51 26.80 4.54
C THR A 9 9.43 25.75 4.80
N ILE A 10 8.18 26.19 4.79
CA ILE A 10 6.99 25.32 4.86
C ILE A 10 6.52 25.08 3.42
N LEU A 11 6.28 23.82 3.09
CA LEU A 11 5.74 23.40 1.80
C LEU A 11 4.34 24.01 1.62
N PRO A 12 4.04 24.56 0.42
CA PRO A 12 2.88 25.42 0.21
C PRO A 12 1.54 24.68 0.27
N ASP A 13 1.54 23.37 0.01
CA ASP A 13 0.34 22.53 0.06
C ASP A 13 0.41 21.60 1.28
N THR A 14 -0.62 21.64 2.12
CA THR A 14 -0.78 20.74 3.26
C THR A 14 -0.82 19.26 2.84
N HIS A 15 -1.22 18.93 1.61
CA HIS A 15 -1.12 17.57 1.06
C HIS A 15 0.33 17.11 0.81
N SER A 16 1.27 18.06 0.71
CA SER A 16 2.70 17.80 0.62
C SER A 16 3.34 17.58 2.00
N HIS A 17 2.65 17.90 3.10
CA HIS A 17 3.13 17.61 4.46
C HIS A 17 3.00 16.13 4.75
N PHE A 18 3.90 15.55 5.54
CA PHE A 18 3.83 14.14 5.90
C PHE A 18 2.53 13.86 6.65
N ASN A 19 1.75 12.91 6.13
CA ASN A 19 0.46 12.49 6.70
C ASN A 19 0.41 10.97 6.97
N GLY A 20 1.55 10.30 6.93
CA GLY A 20 1.65 8.84 7.09
C GLY A 20 1.32 8.02 5.85
N LYS A 21 0.72 8.62 4.80
CA LYS A 21 0.34 7.92 3.55
C LYS A 21 1.18 8.37 2.34
N ASN A 22 1.74 9.57 2.39
CA ASN A 22 2.50 10.19 1.29
C ASN A 22 4.03 10.12 1.48
N TYR A 23 4.54 9.15 2.26
CA TYR A 23 5.94 9.07 2.67
C TYR A 23 6.93 9.25 1.51
N ALA A 24 6.73 8.56 0.39
CA ALA A 24 7.66 8.63 -0.75
C ALA A 24 7.76 10.04 -1.35
N SER A 25 6.61 10.69 -1.61
CA SER A 25 6.55 12.04 -2.18
C SER A 25 7.08 13.08 -1.19
N TRP A 26 6.65 13.02 0.07
CA TRP A 26 7.12 13.90 1.14
C TRP A 26 8.64 13.79 1.33
N LYS A 27 9.16 12.56 1.41
CA LYS A 27 10.59 12.29 1.60
C LYS A 27 11.40 12.92 0.47
N LEU A 28 10.98 12.71 -0.78
CA LEU A 28 11.64 13.31 -1.94
C LEU A 28 11.68 14.84 -1.84
N GLN A 29 10.53 15.48 -1.63
CA GLN A 29 10.44 16.94 -1.57
C GLN A 29 11.29 17.52 -0.43
N LEU A 30 11.21 16.91 0.75
CA LEU A 30 11.91 17.42 1.93
C LEU A 30 13.42 17.19 1.84
N THR A 31 13.85 16.06 1.27
CA THR A 31 15.26 15.81 0.95
C THR A 31 15.81 16.87 0.00
N GLU A 32 15.11 17.17 -1.10
CA GLU A 32 15.58 18.19 -2.06
C GLU A 32 15.57 19.61 -1.47
N LEU A 33 14.58 19.94 -0.63
CA LEU A 33 14.55 21.20 0.12
C LEU A 33 15.78 21.36 1.03
N LEU A 34 16.11 20.33 1.81
CA LEU A 34 17.21 20.37 2.76
C LEU A 34 18.58 20.36 2.07
N LYS A 35 18.73 19.63 0.95
CA LYS A 35 19.92 19.69 0.10
C LYS A 35 20.11 21.09 -0.50
N GLY A 36 19.06 21.68 -1.04
CA GLY A 36 19.10 23.04 -1.60
C GLY A 36 19.50 24.11 -0.59
N LYS A 37 19.26 23.87 0.71
CA LYS A 37 19.67 24.74 1.81
C LYS A 37 21.02 24.39 2.45
N GLY A 38 21.70 23.33 1.98
CA GLY A 38 22.95 22.86 2.58
C GLY A 38 22.81 22.21 3.96
N LEU A 39 21.60 21.78 4.33
CA LEU A 39 21.28 21.23 5.65
C LEU A 39 21.26 19.70 5.70
N TRP A 40 21.34 19.03 4.54
CA TRP A 40 21.23 17.57 4.45
C TRP A 40 22.30 16.82 5.27
N GLY A 41 23.51 17.36 5.39
CA GLY A 41 24.58 16.73 6.17
C GLY A 41 24.27 16.58 7.67
N TYR A 42 23.41 17.44 8.22
CA TYR A 42 22.92 17.32 9.60
C TYR A 42 21.91 16.17 9.75
N ILE A 43 21.12 15.90 8.71
CA ILE A 43 20.17 14.76 8.68
C ILE A 43 20.91 13.43 8.58
N GLU A 44 21.92 13.36 7.71
CA GLU A 44 22.73 12.15 7.57
C GLU A 44 23.63 11.91 8.79
N GLY A 45 24.00 12.98 9.49
CA GLY A 45 24.97 12.95 10.59
C GLY A 45 26.43 12.98 10.08
N THR A 46 26.64 13.39 8.83
CA THR A 46 27.98 13.55 8.23
C THR A 46 28.70 14.79 8.76
N ILE A 47 27.96 15.75 9.31
CA ILE A 47 28.48 16.92 10.01
C ILE A 47 28.27 16.68 11.52
N PRO A 48 29.26 16.14 12.25
CA PRO A 48 29.13 15.86 13.68
C PRO A 48 29.16 17.16 14.50
N CYS A 49 28.51 17.13 15.67
CA CYS A 49 28.56 18.24 16.63
C CYS A 49 30.01 18.42 17.13
N PRO A 50 30.64 19.59 16.92
CA PRO A 50 31.96 19.89 17.50
C PRO A 50 31.91 19.88 19.03
N ALA A 51 33.00 19.50 19.70
CA ALA A 51 33.07 19.63 21.15
C ALA A 51 32.94 21.12 21.56
N ALA A 52 32.14 21.40 22.58
CA ALA A 52 32.07 22.74 23.15
C ALA A 52 33.46 23.16 23.64
N SER A 53 33.92 24.35 23.26
CA SER A 53 35.21 24.85 23.74
C SER A 53 35.17 25.00 25.25
N ALA A 54 35.88 24.13 25.97
CA ALA A 54 36.05 24.25 27.41
C ALA A 54 36.81 25.55 27.71
N THR A 55 36.18 26.47 28.44
CA THR A 55 36.82 27.70 28.89
C THR A 55 37.84 27.35 29.97
N SER A 56 39.08 27.03 29.60
CA SER A 56 40.18 26.91 30.56
C SER A 56 40.58 28.32 31.03
N ALA A 57 40.03 28.73 32.18
CA ALA A 57 40.42 29.97 32.86
C ALA A 57 41.78 29.78 33.54
N SER A 58 42.87 30.14 32.85
CA SER A 58 44.20 30.38 33.45
C SER A 58 45.12 31.12 32.46
N GLY A 59 45.13 32.45 32.49
CA GLY A 59 46.12 33.27 31.77
C GLY A 59 45.60 34.66 31.37
N PRO A 60 46.48 35.67 31.25
CA PRO A 60 46.08 37.06 30.97
C PRO A 60 45.38 37.16 29.61
N THR A 61 44.22 37.81 29.63
CA THR A 61 43.22 37.85 28.57
C THR A 61 43.64 38.76 27.41
N THR A 62 44.21 38.18 26.35
CA THR A 62 43.91 38.64 24.98
C THR A 62 42.61 37.96 24.59
N THR A 63 41.49 38.69 24.63
CA THR A 63 40.20 38.19 24.10
C THR A 63 40.39 37.89 22.61
N PRO A 64 40.37 36.62 22.17
CA PRO A 64 40.42 36.32 20.75
C PRO A 64 39.16 36.90 20.11
N LEU A 65 39.30 37.55 18.96
CA LEU A 65 38.14 37.98 18.18
C LEU A 65 37.29 36.73 17.87
N PRO A 66 35.95 36.78 17.99
CA PRO A 66 35.11 35.65 17.61
C PRO A 66 35.46 35.20 16.19
N PRO A 67 35.56 33.89 15.93
CA PRO A 67 35.87 33.39 14.60
C PRO A 67 34.83 33.88 13.59
N ASP A 68 35.29 34.17 12.37
CA ASP A 68 34.38 34.59 11.30
C ASP A 68 33.31 33.51 11.06
N PRO A 69 32.04 33.91 10.85
CA PRO A 69 30.96 32.96 10.64
C PRO A 69 31.21 32.12 9.39
N THR A 70 31.05 30.81 9.52
CA THR A 70 31.18 29.87 8.41
C THR A 70 29.93 29.91 7.53
N PRO A 71 30.03 29.59 6.23
CA PRO A 71 28.85 29.45 5.39
C PRO A 71 27.97 28.27 5.86
N ILE A 72 26.65 28.32 5.56
CA ILE A 72 25.68 27.32 6.02
C ILE A 72 25.99 25.88 5.57
N TYR A 73 26.66 25.74 4.42
CA TYR A 73 27.11 24.48 3.83
C TYR A 73 28.48 24.01 4.34
N SER A 74 29.07 24.68 5.34
CA SER A 74 30.33 24.25 5.94
C SER A 74 30.18 22.89 6.63
N SER A 75 31.13 21.99 6.37
CA SER A 75 31.25 20.69 7.06
C SER A 75 31.97 20.77 8.40
N SER A 76 32.45 21.96 8.78
CA SER A 76 33.18 22.18 10.04
C SER A 76 32.70 23.47 10.70
N PRO A 77 31.41 23.53 11.11
CA PRO A 77 30.87 24.66 11.87
C PRO A 77 31.50 24.77 13.25
N SER A 78 31.35 25.92 13.91
CA SER A 78 31.50 26.01 15.36
C SER A 78 30.38 25.24 16.07
N HIS A 79 30.51 25.01 17.38
CA HIS A 79 29.45 24.36 18.17
C HIS A 79 28.11 25.11 18.05
N ASP A 80 28.12 26.43 18.22
CA ASP A 80 26.89 27.25 18.18
C ASP A 80 26.27 27.29 16.78
N GLU A 81 27.12 27.33 15.74
CA GLU A 81 26.67 27.23 14.36
C GLU A 81 26.05 25.86 14.07
N TRP A 82 26.65 24.79 14.59
CA TRP A 82 26.11 23.45 14.45
C TRP A 82 24.74 23.35 15.11
N THR A 83 24.59 23.82 16.36
CA THR A 83 23.32 23.80 17.10
C THR A 83 22.24 24.58 16.34
N PHE A 84 22.56 25.77 15.86
CA PHE A 84 21.59 26.57 15.09
C PHE A 84 21.16 25.87 13.79
N ARG A 85 22.11 25.31 13.03
CA ARG A 85 21.84 24.69 11.73
C ARG A 85 21.11 23.35 11.87
N ASP A 86 21.46 22.55 12.88
CA ASP A 86 20.72 21.35 13.24
C ASP A 86 19.27 21.70 13.62
N GLN A 87 19.06 22.68 14.50
CA GLN A 87 17.71 23.10 14.89
C GLN A 87 16.91 23.71 13.72
N LEU A 88 17.59 24.37 12.79
CA LEU A 88 16.97 24.84 11.56
C LEU A 88 16.53 23.66 10.69
N ALA A 89 17.36 22.64 10.50
CA ALA A 89 17.02 21.42 9.76
C ALA A 89 15.87 20.66 10.43
N HIS A 90 15.91 20.53 11.76
CA HIS A 90 14.87 19.93 12.58
C HIS A 90 13.52 20.65 12.38
N SER A 91 13.54 21.99 12.43
CA SER A 91 12.33 22.81 12.24
C SER A 91 11.72 22.65 10.83
N HIS A 92 12.54 22.47 9.79
CA HIS A 92 12.04 22.14 8.45
C HIS A 92 11.31 20.79 8.42
N ILE A 93 11.75 19.80 9.19
CA ILE A 93 11.08 18.51 9.26
C ILE A 93 9.75 18.67 10.00
N VAL A 94 9.79 19.11 11.26
CA VAL A 94 8.61 19.13 12.14
C VAL A 94 7.48 19.99 11.58
N LEU A 95 7.79 21.16 11.02
CA LEU A 95 6.77 22.07 10.46
C LEU A 95 6.23 21.64 9.09
N ASN A 96 6.76 20.55 8.51
CA ASN A 96 6.25 19.92 7.30
C ASN A 96 5.65 18.52 7.57
N VAL A 97 5.18 18.29 8.81
CA VAL A 97 4.43 17.11 9.24
C VAL A 97 3.09 17.58 9.82
N LEU A 98 1.97 16.97 9.38
CA LEU A 98 0.63 17.47 9.70
C LEU A 98 0.22 17.24 11.16
N ASP A 99 0.61 16.10 11.73
CA ASP A 99 0.41 15.74 13.14
C ASP A 99 1.64 14.99 13.65
N PRO A 100 2.73 15.69 14.01
CA PRO A 100 3.98 15.04 14.41
C PRO A 100 3.79 14.08 15.57
N ILE A 101 2.98 14.46 16.57
CA ILE A 101 2.75 13.65 17.77
C ILE A 101 1.93 12.41 17.43
N GLY A 102 0.79 12.56 16.75
CA GLY A 102 -0.05 11.41 16.37
C GLY A 102 0.59 10.50 15.33
N LEU A 103 1.56 11.00 14.56
CA LEU A 103 2.37 10.20 13.64
C LEU A 103 3.61 9.58 14.29
N GLY A 104 3.81 9.72 15.60
CA GLY A 104 4.92 9.11 16.33
C GLY A 104 6.29 9.71 16.02
N VAL A 105 6.32 10.95 15.53
CA VAL A 105 7.55 11.68 15.20
C VAL A 105 8.22 12.15 16.49
N ARG A 106 9.51 11.90 16.61
CA ARG A 106 10.33 12.47 17.67
C ARG A 106 10.57 13.95 17.37
N THR A 107 10.01 14.83 18.19
CA THR A 107 10.10 16.30 18.05
C THR A 107 11.12 16.94 18.97
N ASP A 108 11.81 16.15 19.78
CA ASP A 108 12.92 16.54 20.65
C ASP A 108 14.25 15.98 20.12
N GLY A 109 15.35 16.66 20.47
CA GLY A 109 16.70 16.26 20.04
C GLY A 109 17.12 16.87 18.71
N THR A 110 17.88 16.09 17.94
CA THR A 110 18.53 16.55 16.70
C THR A 110 17.67 16.35 15.45
N ALA A 111 18.04 17.01 14.35
CA ALA A 111 17.33 16.86 13.08
C ALA A 111 17.40 15.43 12.53
N LYS A 112 18.57 14.79 12.64
CA LYS A 112 18.77 13.38 12.30
C LYS A 112 17.82 12.49 13.08
N GLU A 113 17.76 12.72 14.38
CA GLU A 113 16.95 11.97 15.31
C GLU A 113 15.45 12.05 15.01
N CYS A 114 14.97 13.23 14.61
CA CYS A 114 13.62 13.44 14.12
C CYS A 114 13.38 12.70 12.79
N TRP A 115 14.26 12.86 11.82
CA TRP A 115 14.15 12.21 10.51
C TRP A 115 14.12 10.68 10.61
N ASP A 116 15.04 10.10 11.39
CA ASP A 116 15.14 8.65 11.59
C ASP A 116 13.88 8.09 12.27
N SER A 117 13.23 8.87 13.15
CA SER A 117 11.97 8.46 13.78
C SER A 117 10.82 8.28 12.76
N ILE A 118 10.74 9.16 11.76
CA ILE A 118 9.73 9.08 10.69
C ILE A 118 9.96 7.85 9.82
N ILE A 119 11.22 7.58 9.46
CA ILE A 119 11.59 6.38 8.69
C ILE A 119 11.20 5.12 9.46
N ALA A 120 11.57 5.06 10.74
CA ALA A 120 11.28 3.91 11.59
C ALA A 120 9.77 3.67 11.72
N GLU A 121 8.98 4.72 11.93
CA GLU A 121 7.54 4.59 12.09
C GLU A 121 6.83 4.16 10.79
N HIS A 122 7.28 4.67 9.64
CA HIS A 122 6.79 4.20 8.34
C HIS A 122 7.14 2.72 8.11
N ALA A 123 8.35 2.29 8.47
CA ALA A 123 8.74 0.89 8.39
C ALA A 123 7.85 -0.02 9.25
N LYS A 124 7.61 0.34 10.52
CA LYS A 124 6.68 -0.41 11.40
C LYS A 124 5.28 -0.53 10.80
N LYS A 125 4.73 0.54 10.23
CA LYS A 125 3.40 0.51 9.58
C LYS A 125 3.37 -0.46 8.40
N THR A 126 4.45 -0.53 7.63
CA THR A 126 4.60 -1.49 6.53
C THR A 126 4.68 -2.92 7.05
N ASP A 127 5.45 -3.17 8.12
CA ASP A 127 5.56 -4.48 8.77
C ASP A 127 4.23 -4.98 9.34
N MET A 128 3.45 -4.08 9.96
CA MET A 128 2.12 -4.39 10.47
C MET A 128 1.15 -4.73 9.33
N ALA A 129 1.16 -3.96 8.24
CA ALA A 129 0.34 -4.25 7.06
C ALA A 129 0.71 -5.60 6.43
N LEU A 130 2.02 -5.93 6.42
CA LEU A 130 2.51 -7.21 5.94
C LEU A 130 2.02 -8.37 6.82
N SER A 131 2.14 -8.23 8.14
CA SER A 131 1.67 -9.25 9.09
C SER A 131 0.17 -9.53 8.96
N GLU A 132 -0.63 -8.49 8.77
CA GLU A 132 -2.07 -8.63 8.51
C GLU A 132 -2.35 -9.33 7.17
N ALA A 133 -1.63 -8.96 6.11
CA ALA A 133 -1.77 -9.60 4.80
C ALA A 133 -1.40 -11.09 4.85
N GLU A 134 -0.34 -11.46 5.56
CA GLU A 134 0.07 -12.85 5.80
C GLU A 134 -0.97 -13.64 6.59
N THR A 135 -1.53 -13.03 7.65
CA THR A 135 -2.60 -13.62 8.45
C THR A 135 -3.83 -13.87 7.58
N SER A 136 -4.22 -12.88 6.78
CA SER A 136 -5.34 -12.96 5.85
C SER A 136 -5.15 -14.04 4.79
N LEU A 137 -3.94 -14.20 4.23
CA LEU A 137 -3.64 -15.26 3.26
C LEU A 137 -3.71 -16.65 3.91
N ASN A 138 -3.15 -16.82 5.11
CA ASN A 138 -3.16 -18.11 5.81
C ASN A 138 -4.57 -18.50 6.32
N ALA A 139 -5.45 -17.52 6.54
CA ALA A 139 -6.82 -17.72 6.96
C ALA A 139 -7.74 -18.25 5.85
N VAL A 140 -7.37 -18.14 4.58
CA VAL A 140 -8.19 -18.67 3.47
C VAL A 140 -8.32 -20.18 3.59
N LYS A 141 -9.56 -20.68 3.56
CA LYS A 141 -9.89 -22.11 3.60
C LYS A 141 -10.95 -22.43 2.55
N PHE A 142 -10.79 -23.57 1.93
CA PHE A 142 -11.76 -24.14 1.00
C PHE A 142 -12.66 -25.13 1.74
N ASP A 143 -13.95 -24.88 1.69
CA ASP A 143 -15.00 -25.62 2.42
C ASP A 143 -15.54 -26.85 1.66
N GLY A 144 -15.00 -27.14 0.48
CA GLY A 144 -15.34 -28.33 -0.30
C GLY A 144 -16.53 -28.17 -1.25
N ASN A 145 -17.35 -27.15 -1.02
CA ASN A 145 -18.63 -26.92 -1.69
C ASN A 145 -18.65 -25.63 -2.54
N GLY A 146 -17.70 -24.72 -2.31
CA GLY A 146 -17.52 -23.50 -3.10
C GLY A 146 -16.75 -23.67 -4.41
N ASP A 147 -16.70 -22.62 -5.21
CA ASP A 147 -15.99 -22.61 -6.49
C ASP A 147 -14.46 -22.62 -6.30
N ILE A 148 -13.79 -23.66 -6.79
CA ILE A 148 -12.35 -23.81 -6.67
C ILE A 148 -11.58 -22.71 -7.42
N ASP A 149 -12.14 -22.20 -8.53
CA ASP A 149 -11.50 -21.15 -9.32
C ASP A 149 -11.55 -19.81 -8.58
N ALA A 150 -12.67 -19.53 -7.91
CA ALA A 150 -12.81 -18.37 -7.03
C ALA A 150 -11.84 -18.45 -5.83
N HIS A 151 -11.71 -19.63 -5.21
CA HIS A 151 -10.77 -19.87 -4.12
C HIS A 151 -9.32 -19.62 -4.54
N VAL A 152 -8.91 -20.14 -5.71
CA VAL A 152 -7.56 -19.91 -6.26
C VAL A 152 -7.35 -18.43 -6.59
N ALA A 153 -8.36 -17.74 -7.13
CA ALA A 153 -8.29 -16.31 -7.40
C ALA A 153 -8.10 -15.48 -6.12
N GLU A 154 -8.78 -15.85 -5.03
CA GLU A 154 -8.61 -15.21 -3.72
C GLU A 154 -7.18 -15.39 -3.18
N LEU A 155 -6.65 -16.63 -3.21
CA LEU A 155 -5.27 -16.91 -2.80
C LEU A 155 -4.24 -16.11 -3.60
N ARG A 156 -4.42 -16.00 -4.92
CA ARG A 156 -3.54 -15.19 -5.79
C ARG A 156 -3.62 -13.70 -5.47
N THR A 157 -4.82 -13.20 -5.19
CA THR A 157 -5.03 -11.80 -4.83
C THR A 157 -4.32 -11.46 -3.51
N LYS A 158 -4.49 -12.30 -2.49
CA LYS A 158 -3.81 -12.11 -1.19
C LYS A 158 -2.29 -12.30 -1.29
N ARG A 159 -1.80 -13.23 -2.13
CA ARG A 159 -0.36 -13.35 -2.44
C ARG A 159 0.20 -12.06 -3.06
N ARG A 160 -0.54 -11.42 -3.97
CA ARG A 160 -0.13 -10.14 -4.57
C ARG A 160 0.02 -9.07 -3.51
N ALA A 161 -0.96 -8.92 -2.62
CA ALA A 161 -0.89 -7.93 -1.54
C ALA A 161 0.35 -8.10 -0.64
N ILE A 162 0.75 -9.34 -0.34
CA ILE A 162 2.00 -9.62 0.38
C ILE A 162 3.22 -9.22 -0.46
N ASN A 163 3.25 -9.58 -1.73
CA ASN A 163 4.36 -9.24 -2.62
C ASN A 163 4.54 -7.73 -2.83
N ASP A 164 3.44 -6.96 -2.77
CA ASP A 164 3.48 -5.50 -2.88
C ASP A 164 4.07 -4.84 -1.62
N LEU A 165 4.06 -5.54 -0.48
CA LEU A 165 4.57 -5.06 0.81
C LEU A 165 5.98 -5.58 1.14
N ARG A 166 6.37 -6.75 0.62
CA ARG A 166 7.67 -7.38 0.88
C ARG A 166 8.75 -6.92 -0.11
N ALA A 167 9.99 -6.83 0.38
CA ALA A 167 11.16 -6.63 -0.49
C ALA A 167 11.44 -7.85 -1.39
N THR A 168 11.17 -9.06 -0.87
CA THR A 168 11.30 -10.32 -1.61
C THR A 168 9.93 -10.96 -1.82
N PRO A 169 9.55 -11.30 -3.07
CA PRO A 169 8.28 -11.96 -3.34
C PRO A 169 8.18 -13.32 -2.64
N LEU A 170 6.96 -13.70 -2.26
CA LEU A 170 6.64 -15.02 -1.73
C LEU A 170 7.05 -16.10 -2.74
N THR A 171 7.88 -17.04 -2.29
CA THR A 171 8.42 -18.13 -3.12
C THR A 171 7.31 -19.08 -3.58
N ASP A 172 7.55 -19.83 -4.65
CA ASP A 172 6.60 -20.84 -5.12
C ASP A 172 6.41 -21.96 -4.07
N GLN A 173 7.49 -22.35 -3.39
CA GLN A 173 7.46 -23.36 -2.32
C GLN A 173 6.57 -22.95 -1.15
N GLU A 174 6.69 -21.71 -0.66
CA GLU A 174 5.81 -21.18 0.38
C GLU A 174 4.35 -21.18 -0.08
N PHE A 175 4.11 -20.71 -1.31
CA PHE A 175 2.76 -20.64 -1.85
C PHE A 175 2.11 -22.02 -2.03
N ARG A 176 2.87 -23.02 -2.50
CA ARG A 176 2.42 -24.42 -2.55
C ARG A 176 1.94 -24.91 -1.19
N GLY A 177 2.73 -24.68 -0.15
CA GLY A 177 2.36 -25.06 1.23
C GLY A 177 1.07 -24.38 1.71
N ILE A 178 0.86 -23.12 1.34
CA ILE A 178 -0.36 -22.36 1.65
C ILE A 178 -1.56 -22.92 0.89
N ILE A 179 -1.43 -23.20 -0.42
CA ILE A 179 -2.52 -23.80 -1.21
C ILE A 179 -2.93 -25.14 -0.61
N ILE A 180 -1.98 -26.03 -0.31
CA ILE A 180 -2.29 -27.34 0.27
C ILE A 180 -3.01 -27.19 1.61
N ARG A 181 -2.53 -26.31 2.50
CA ARG A 181 -3.16 -26.05 3.82
C ARG A 181 -4.51 -25.33 3.72
N SER A 182 -4.81 -24.71 2.59
CA SER A 182 -6.11 -24.08 2.36
C SER A 182 -7.21 -25.10 2.09
N ILE A 183 -6.87 -26.30 1.58
CA ILE A 183 -7.84 -27.36 1.28
C ILE A 183 -8.11 -28.17 2.54
N LEU A 184 -9.33 -28.09 3.07
CA LEU A 184 -9.71 -28.85 4.26
C LEU A 184 -9.86 -30.35 3.96
N PRO A 185 -9.49 -31.25 4.90
CA PRO A 185 -9.55 -32.69 4.71
C PRO A 185 -10.99 -33.21 4.82
N MET A 186 -11.78 -32.99 3.77
CA MET A 186 -13.18 -33.42 3.68
C MET A 186 -13.33 -34.64 2.76
N ALA A 187 -14.44 -35.38 2.89
CA ALA A 187 -14.64 -36.66 2.20
C ALA A 187 -14.34 -36.62 0.68
N ASN A 188 -14.75 -35.55 0.00
CA ASN A 188 -14.54 -35.41 -1.46
C ASN A 188 -13.13 -34.95 -1.84
N TRP A 189 -12.32 -34.43 -0.91
CA TRP A 189 -11.01 -33.82 -1.19
C TRP A 189 -9.85 -34.56 -0.54
N MET A 190 -10.12 -35.33 0.52
CA MET A 190 -9.15 -36.15 1.23
C MET A 190 -8.34 -37.09 0.32
N PRO A 191 -8.93 -37.76 -0.70
CA PRO A 191 -8.17 -38.70 -1.55
C PRO A 191 -7.04 -38.06 -2.35
N ILE A 192 -7.13 -36.76 -2.67
CA ILE A 192 -6.12 -36.07 -3.48
C ILE A 192 -5.04 -35.37 -2.64
N LEU A 193 -5.22 -35.21 -1.32
CA LEU A 193 -4.24 -34.50 -0.50
C LEU A 193 -2.81 -35.06 -0.60
N PRO A 194 -2.58 -36.39 -0.57
CA PRO A 194 -1.22 -36.94 -0.69
C PRO A 194 -0.55 -36.61 -2.03
N SER A 195 -1.30 -36.56 -3.14
CA SER A 195 -0.73 -36.26 -4.46
C SER A 195 -0.31 -34.80 -4.56
N LEU A 196 -1.03 -33.87 -3.91
CA LEU A 196 -0.67 -32.45 -3.93
C LEU A 196 0.74 -32.19 -3.35
N TYR A 197 1.16 -32.97 -2.35
CA TYR A 197 2.51 -32.87 -1.76
C TYR A 197 3.63 -33.33 -2.71
N GLN A 198 3.31 -34.13 -3.73
CA GLN A 198 4.29 -34.62 -4.71
C GLN A 198 4.51 -33.66 -5.88
N LEU A 199 3.61 -32.69 -6.07
CA LEU A 199 3.68 -31.73 -7.17
C LEU A 199 4.71 -30.63 -6.86
N SER A 200 5.54 -30.29 -7.85
CA SER A 200 6.70 -29.40 -7.67
C SER A 200 6.39 -27.92 -7.89
N SER A 201 5.28 -27.58 -8.54
CA SER A 201 4.87 -26.18 -8.77
C SER A 201 3.46 -25.87 -8.25
N SER A 202 3.23 -24.61 -7.86
CA SER A 202 1.89 -24.14 -7.50
C SER A 202 0.89 -24.25 -8.66
N THR A 203 1.34 -24.10 -9.90
CA THR A 203 0.51 -24.26 -11.11
C THR A 203 0.01 -25.70 -11.27
N ASP A 204 0.87 -26.69 -10.99
CA ASP A 204 0.48 -28.10 -11.06
C ASP A 204 -0.54 -28.45 -9.98
N ILE A 205 -0.34 -27.95 -8.74
CA ILE A 205 -1.30 -28.11 -7.63
C ILE A 205 -2.65 -27.52 -8.03
N ILE A 206 -2.67 -26.28 -8.54
CA ILE A 206 -3.90 -25.61 -8.97
C ILE A 206 -4.60 -26.43 -10.08
N SER A 207 -3.86 -26.87 -11.10
CA SER A 207 -4.40 -27.66 -12.21
C SER A 207 -4.99 -28.99 -11.71
N HIS A 208 -4.33 -29.64 -10.75
CA HIS A 208 -4.82 -30.89 -10.15
C HIS A 208 -6.12 -30.66 -9.37
N LEU A 209 -6.21 -29.59 -8.58
CA LEU A 209 -7.42 -29.20 -7.84
C LEU A 209 -8.59 -28.90 -8.79
N GLN A 210 -8.34 -28.16 -9.87
CA GLN A 210 -9.35 -27.83 -10.88
C GLN A 210 -9.85 -29.07 -11.62
N THR A 211 -8.94 -29.98 -11.99
CA THR A 211 -9.29 -31.26 -12.64
C THR A 211 -10.15 -32.14 -11.73
N HIS A 212 -9.78 -32.22 -10.45
CA HIS A 212 -10.56 -32.94 -9.45
C HIS A 212 -11.96 -32.35 -9.24
N ALA A 213 -12.06 -31.02 -9.12
CA ALA A 213 -13.35 -30.34 -9.03
C ALA A 213 -14.25 -30.60 -10.25
N ALA A 214 -13.68 -30.59 -11.46
CA ALA A 214 -14.40 -30.93 -12.68
C ALA A 214 -14.94 -32.38 -12.65
N THR A 215 -14.15 -33.31 -12.11
CA THR A 215 -14.52 -34.72 -11.97
C THR A 215 -15.66 -34.91 -10.97
N LEU A 216 -15.59 -34.25 -9.81
CA LEU A 216 -16.66 -34.27 -8.81
C LEU A 216 -17.97 -33.69 -9.37
N ARG A 217 -17.89 -32.61 -10.16
CA ARG A 217 -19.05 -32.01 -10.84
C ARG A 217 -19.68 -32.99 -11.83
N ALA A 218 -18.87 -33.65 -12.67
CA ALA A 218 -19.37 -34.68 -13.59
C ALA A 218 -20.06 -35.85 -12.86
N ALA A 219 -19.62 -36.17 -11.65
CA ALA A 219 -20.21 -37.21 -10.80
C ALA A 219 -21.43 -36.74 -9.97
N GLY A 220 -21.89 -35.49 -10.11
CA GLY A 220 -23.01 -34.94 -9.33
C GLY A 220 -22.72 -34.70 -7.84
N LYS A 221 -21.43 -34.71 -7.44
CA LYS A 221 -20.95 -34.59 -6.05
C LYS A 221 -20.04 -33.37 -5.84
N GLY A 222 -20.01 -32.46 -6.81
CA GLY A 222 -19.05 -31.35 -6.86
C GLY A 222 -19.61 -30.02 -6.42
N PRO A 223 -18.73 -29.06 -6.08
CA PRO A 223 -19.11 -27.70 -5.75
C PRO A 223 -19.82 -27.00 -6.92
N THR A 224 -20.86 -26.24 -6.59
CA THR A 224 -21.59 -25.38 -7.53
C THR A 224 -20.71 -24.22 -7.99
N GLN A 225 -20.55 -24.07 -9.30
CA GLN A 225 -19.86 -22.93 -9.88
C GLN A 225 -20.65 -21.64 -9.57
N SER A 226 -19.95 -20.60 -9.12
CA SER A 226 -20.50 -19.25 -9.23
C SER A 226 -20.27 -18.81 -10.67
N GLN A 227 -21.34 -18.58 -11.43
CA GLN A 227 -21.23 -18.03 -12.79
C GLN A 227 -20.66 -16.60 -12.71
N ALA A 228 -19.34 -16.47 -12.65
CA ALA A 228 -18.64 -15.24 -12.95
C ALA A 228 -18.10 -15.34 -14.38
N LEU A 229 -18.62 -14.43 -15.22
CA LEU A 229 -18.39 -14.25 -16.66
C LEU A 229 -19.02 -15.28 -17.62
N ALA A 230 -20.35 -15.29 -17.64
CA ALA A 230 -21.08 -15.27 -18.91
C ALA A 230 -21.86 -13.96 -18.97
N ALA A 231 -21.32 -12.96 -19.67
CA ALA A 231 -22.12 -11.80 -20.07
C ALA A 231 -23.19 -12.31 -21.04
N GLY A 232 -24.44 -12.39 -20.58
CA GLY A 232 -25.58 -12.65 -21.45
C GLY A 232 -26.64 -13.60 -20.90
N SER A 233 -27.14 -13.39 -19.69
CA SER A 233 -28.55 -13.64 -19.40
C SER A 233 -28.94 -12.95 -18.12
N SER A 234 -29.01 -11.63 -18.20
CA SER A 234 -29.68 -10.86 -17.18
C SER A 234 -31.15 -10.81 -17.58
N THR A 235 -32.02 -11.39 -16.74
CA THR A 235 -33.46 -11.17 -16.72
C THR A 235 -33.75 -9.72 -16.29
N ILE A 236 -33.13 -8.76 -16.98
CA ILE A 236 -33.37 -7.34 -16.80
C ILE A 236 -34.60 -7.03 -17.65
N GLY A 237 -35.67 -6.65 -16.97
CA GLY A 237 -36.86 -6.14 -17.59
C GLY A 237 -36.57 -5.02 -18.60
N CYS A 238 -37.54 -4.74 -19.44
CA CYS A 238 -37.47 -3.82 -20.54
C CYS A 238 -37.02 -2.42 -20.07
N SER A 239 -35.79 -2.05 -20.44
CA SER A 239 -35.21 -0.73 -20.20
C SER A 239 -35.67 0.34 -21.20
N ASN A 240 -36.58 0.02 -22.13
CA ASN A 240 -37.09 0.99 -23.11
C ASN A 240 -37.99 2.05 -22.41
N PRO A 241 -37.61 3.34 -22.42
CA PRO A 241 -38.42 4.41 -21.86
C PRO A 241 -39.78 4.58 -22.56
N GLY A 242 -39.90 4.20 -23.83
CA GLY A 242 -41.16 4.21 -24.61
C GLY A 242 -42.07 3.00 -24.38
N CYS A 243 -41.67 2.05 -23.51
CA CYS A 243 -42.44 0.83 -23.27
C CYS A 243 -43.73 1.09 -22.47
N LYS A 244 -44.88 0.79 -23.08
CA LYS A 244 -46.24 0.80 -22.51
C LYS A 244 -46.75 -0.57 -22.05
N ALA A 245 -45.91 -1.61 -21.95
CA ALA A 245 -46.36 -2.92 -21.50
C ALA A 245 -46.70 -2.91 -20.00
N ARG A 246 -47.76 -3.62 -19.60
CA ARG A 246 -48.20 -3.73 -18.19
C ARG A 246 -47.12 -4.34 -17.29
N ASP A 247 -46.34 -5.27 -17.83
CA ASP A 247 -45.25 -5.90 -17.12
C ASP A 247 -43.95 -5.80 -17.93
N LYS A 248 -43.09 -4.87 -17.52
CA LYS A 248 -41.78 -4.65 -18.14
C LYS A 248 -40.78 -5.75 -17.77
N SER A 249 -41.03 -6.55 -16.73
CA SER A 249 -40.10 -7.61 -16.32
C SER A 249 -40.12 -8.84 -17.25
N LYS A 250 -41.18 -9.00 -18.06
CA LYS A 250 -41.39 -10.18 -18.92
C LYS A 250 -40.62 -10.16 -20.25
N HIS A 251 -39.98 -9.05 -20.61
CA HIS A 251 -39.24 -8.93 -21.86
C HIS A 251 -38.12 -7.90 -21.74
N THR A 252 -37.10 -8.00 -22.60
CA THR A 252 -35.99 -7.04 -22.67
C THR A 252 -36.31 -5.89 -23.63
N ALA A 253 -35.51 -4.80 -23.64
CA ALA A 253 -35.67 -3.71 -24.60
C ALA A 253 -35.57 -4.17 -26.07
N GLN A 254 -34.74 -5.18 -26.35
CA GLN A 254 -34.63 -5.79 -27.69
C GLN A 254 -35.92 -6.50 -28.13
N ASN A 255 -36.69 -7.04 -27.18
CA ASN A 255 -37.98 -7.71 -27.45
C ASN A 255 -39.19 -6.80 -27.22
N CYS A 256 -38.97 -5.48 -27.10
CA CYS A 256 -40.04 -4.52 -26.90
C CYS A 256 -40.68 -4.12 -28.24
N TYR A 257 -42.01 -4.17 -28.30
CA TYR A 257 -42.79 -3.83 -29.49
C TYR A 257 -43.20 -2.34 -29.58
N TRP A 258 -43.02 -1.59 -28.49
CA TRP A 258 -43.39 -0.17 -28.39
C TRP A 258 -42.33 0.77 -28.97
N PRO A 259 -42.66 2.05 -29.25
CA PRO A 259 -41.72 3.01 -29.84
C PRO A 259 -40.37 3.04 -29.12
N GLY A 260 -39.28 3.00 -29.90
CA GLY A 260 -37.91 2.92 -29.39
C GLY A 260 -37.48 1.52 -28.92
N GLY A 261 -38.29 0.49 -29.15
CA GLY A 261 -38.01 -0.90 -28.83
C GLY A 261 -37.44 -1.69 -30.02
N GLY A 262 -36.72 -2.78 -29.75
CA GLY A 262 -36.07 -3.58 -30.80
C GLY A 262 -37.01 -4.32 -31.77
N LYS A 263 -38.30 -4.41 -31.45
CA LYS A 263 -39.35 -5.00 -32.29
C LYS A 263 -40.48 -4.01 -32.55
N GLU A 264 -40.18 -2.72 -32.58
CA GLU A 264 -41.16 -1.66 -32.81
C GLU A 264 -42.13 -1.99 -33.95
N GLY A 265 -43.43 -1.98 -33.65
CA GLY A 265 -44.50 -2.22 -34.63
C GLY A 265 -44.79 -3.70 -34.96
N GLN A 266 -43.99 -4.65 -34.47
CA GLN A 266 -44.14 -6.09 -34.76
C GLN A 266 -45.02 -6.82 -33.75
N PHE A 267 -46.22 -6.29 -33.47
CA PHE A 267 -47.14 -6.90 -32.50
C PHE A 267 -47.57 -8.30 -32.94
N PRO A 268 -47.57 -9.29 -32.03
CA PRO A 268 -48.19 -10.58 -32.29
C PRO A 268 -49.67 -10.43 -32.68
N PRO A 269 -50.19 -11.28 -33.57
CA PRO A 269 -51.63 -11.35 -33.79
C PRO A 269 -52.32 -11.70 -32.46
N ASN A 270 -53.31 -10.89 -32.06
CA ASN A 270 -54.03 -10.93 -30.77
C ASN A 270 -53.35 -10.25 -29.56
N PHE A 271 -52.49 -9.26 -29.75
CA PHE A 271 -51.94 -8.48 -28.64
C PHE A 271 -53.01 -7.51 -28.04
N GLY A 272 -53.58 -7.90 -26.90
CA GLY A 272 -54.54 -7.14 -26.09
C GLY A 272 -54.41 -7.46 -24.61
#